data_AF-A0A0W8FKC3-F1
#
_entry.id   AF-A0A0W8FKC3-F1
#
_cell.length_a   1.000
_cell.length_b   1.000
_cell.length_c   1.000
_cell.angle_alpha   90.00
_cell.angle_beta   90.00
_cell.angle_gamma   90.00
#
_symmetry.space_group_name_H-M   'P 1'
#
loop_
_entity.id
_entity.type
_entity.pdbx_description
1 polymer ?
#
loop_
_entity_poly.entity_id
_entity_poly.type
_entity_poly.pdbx_seq_one_letter_code
_entity_poly.pdbx_strand_id
1 'polypeptide(L)'
;MLSYTRRRLQTMKGNIFFTSEGLTTERLLWLDELVKFYSTKVHPESLHLKPRIRTPPFTFFLLGDACYGFIDRQHRYYWENMFKSPSFRCVFDSHELHLRGIQVEPLKVRFPDQIVTSKMGDRPDKPVWDLLIDALRDRSRSTAIGFLLLQSPYTYQSCSNVLDLLRTAVARGISPEIYGYLDGVHAMHSGQAPMNHANIGESLTEINKISLKKGLSPKNLICSQSATSRGYSTFIGEDGKIISNCLIPPGRITNLDQIVFRFCKNHHIFSHSSFSITFPHKKIIPKLNSSSFRDPPPLVILPTRSPYGTEFSMGAITLAAACAHRGIFTRVIFIEDGVHALSGQHVQEGEYPRFDIQAVIQSTSNLENLEYYCYSPSLSTRGLSIHPGLTRVHKIGTSEFAQILLQPPGHIESGHQRVLLF
;
A
#
# COMPACT_ATOMS: atom_id res chain seq x y z
N MET A 1 3.11 -7.51 42.19
CA MET A 1 3.33 -8.23 40.91
C MET A 1 2.21 -8.07 39.87
N LEU A 2 1.16 -7.27 40.09
CA LEU A 2 0.04 -7.10 39.14
C LEU A 2 0.08 -5.79 38.32
N SER A 3 1.11 -4.95 38.47
CA SER A 3 1.22 -3.66 37.75
C SER A 3 2.10 -3.69 36.49
N TYR A 4 2.80 -4.79 36.21
CA TYR A 4 3.74 -4.88 35.09
C TYR A 4 3.08 -5.29 33.76
N THR A 5 1.94 -5.98 33.83
CA THR A 5 1.27 -6.56 32.64
C THR A 5 0.40 -5.55 31.88
N ARG A 6 -0.02 -4.43 32.50
CA ARG A 6 -0.83 -3.38 31.86
C ARG A 6 -0.03 -2.38 31.00
N ARG A 7 1.31 -2.43 31.04
CA ARG A 7 2.17 -1.53 30.24
C ARG A 7 2.46 -2.00 28.81
N ARG A 8 2.04 -3.20 28.40
CA ARG A 8 2.55 -3.87 27.19
C ARG A 8 1.77 -3.67 25.88
N LEU A 9 0.55 -3.13 25.90
CA LEU A 9 -0.19 -2.73 24.68
C LEU A 9 -0.12 -1.21 24.47
N GLN A 10 1.10 -0.65 24.54
CA GLN A 10 1.34 0.76 24.26
C GLN A 10 1.14 1.04 22.77
N THR A 11 0.06 1.78 22.47
CA THR A 11 -0.24 2.52 21.23
C THR A 11 0.65 2.16 20.04
N MET A 12 0.16 1.30 19.14
CA MET A 12 0.80 0.93 17.87
C MET A 12 0.81 2.05 16.82
N LYS A 13 0.80 3.30 17.27
CA LYS A 13 0.57 4.48 16.45
C LYS A 13 1.88 4.88 15.79
N GLY A 14 1.99 4.76 14.48
CA GLY A 14 3.22 5.10 13.79
C GLY A 14 3.17 4.84 12.30
N ASN A 15 4.33 4.53 11.75
CA ASN A 15 4.46 4.20 10.33
C ASN A 15 4.13 2.74 10.13
N ILE A 16 3.34 2.46 9.09
CA ILE A 16 2.92 1.11 8.75
C ILE A 16 3.53 0.78 7.40
N PHE A 17 4.20 -0.36 7.33
CA PHE A 17 4.43 -1.08 6.08
C PHE A 17 3.54 -2.31 6.12
N PHE A 18 2.71 -2.51 5.10
CA PHE A 18 1.87 -3.69 4.95
C PHE A 18 2.29 -4.38 3.66
N THR A 19 2.57 -5.68 3.73
CA THR A 19 2.79 -6.45 2.51
C THR A 19 2.31 -7.90 2.66
N SER A 20 1.77 -8.41 1.56
CA SER A 20 1.42 -9.80 1.35
C SER A 20 2.26 -10.47 0.25
N GLU A 21 3.11 -9.68 -0.40
CA GLU A 21 3.99 -10.11 -1.49
C GLU A 21 5.34 -10.57 -0.95
N GLY A 22 6.02 -11.45 -1.71
CA GLY A 22 7.38 -11.85 -1.41
C GLY A 22 8.33 -10.64 -1.31
N LEU A 23 9.24 -10.71 -0.34
CA LEU A 23 10.27 -9.69 -0.13
C LEU A 23 11.54 -10.11 -0.85
N THR A 24 11.96 -9.32 -1.84
CA THR A 24 13.24 -9.52 -2.53
C THR A 24 14.40 -9.00 -1.67
N THR A 25 15.62 -9.45 -1.97
CA THR A 25 16.83 -8.93 -1.32
C THR A 25 17.00 -7.43 -1.53
N GLU A 26 16.75 -6.93 -2.74
CA GLU A 26 16.80 -5.49 -3.05
C GLU A 26 15.75 -4.72 -2.23
N ARG A 27 14.55 -5.28 -2.08
CA ARG A 27 13.48 -4.72 -1.25
C ARG A 27 13.90 -4.57 0.21
N LEU A 28 14.46 -5.63 0.78
CA LEU A 28 14.95 -5.61 2.15
C LEU A 28 16.12 -4.66 2.36
N LEU A 29 16.97 -4.48 1.35
CA LEU A 29 18.08 -3.54 1.40
C LEU A 29 17.58 -2.10 1.55
N TRP A 30 16.66 -1.64 0.70
CA TRP A 30 16.18 -0.27 0.82
C TRP A 30 15.24 -0.07 2.02
N LEU A 31 14.55 -1.13 2.49
CA LEU A 31 13.79 -1.10 3.75
C LEU A 31 14.70 -0.95 4.98
N ASP A 32 15.82 -1.65 5.03
CA ASP A 32 16.81 -1.54 6.11
C ASP A 32 17.36 -0.10 6.18
N GLU A 33 17.72 0.46 5.02
CA GLU A 33 18.16 1.86 4.94
C GLU A 33 17.08 2.86 5.34
N LEU A 34 15.81 2.59 4.99
CA LEU A 34 14.67 3.42 5.42
C LEU A 34 14.51 3.43 6.94
N VAL A 35 14.63 2.26 7.60
CA VAL A 35 14.56 2.13 9.07
C VAL A 35 15.76 2.81 9.73
N LYS A 36 16.97 2.68 9.17
CA LYS A 36 18.16 3.39 9.65
C LYS A 36 17.98 4.91 9.55
N PHE A 37 17.50 5.42 8.41
CA PHE A 37 17.23 6.84 8.23
C PHE A 37 16.18 7.33 9.23
N TYR A 38 15.10 6.58 9.42
CA TYR A 38 14.07 6.89 10.41
C TYR A 38 14.66 7.04 11.81
N SER A 39 15.50 6.09 12.22
CA SER A 39 16.06 6.04 13.58
C SER A 39 17.19 7.04 13.82
N THR A 40 17.92 7.47 12.78
CA THR A 40 19.10 8.34 12.91
C THR A 40 18.85 9.80 12.52
N LYS A 41 17.92 10.06 11.60
CA LYS A 41 17.64 11.40 11.07
C LYS A 41 16.28 11.94 11.47
N VAL A 42 15.24 11.10 11.45
CA VAL A 42 13.87 11.54 11.77
C VAL A 42 13.63 11.53 13.29
N HIS A 43 14.07 10.47 13.97
CA HIS A 43 13.91 10.27 15.41
C HIS A 43 15.22 9.78 16.06
N PRO A 44 16.29 10.59 16.08
CA PRO A 44 17.56 10.21 16.70
C PRO A 44 17.42 9.86 18.19
N GLU A 45 16.43 10.43 18.88
CA GLU A 45 16.13 10.12 20.29
C GLU A 45 15.72 8.68 20.52
N SER A 46 15.26 7.97 19.48
CA SER A 46 14.88 6.55 19.55
C SER A 46 16.02 5.65 19.99
N LEU A 47 17.27 6.05 19.76
CA LEU A 47 18.47 5.30 20.11
C LEU A 47 18.86 5.43 21.59
N HIS A 48 18.19 6.31 22.35
CA HIS A 48 18.46 6.47 23.78
C HIS A 48 17.78 5.37 24.61
N LEU A 49 18.46 4.85 25.64
CA LEU A 49 17.93 3.81 26.56
C LEU A 49 16.61 4.22 27.26
N LYS A 50 16.38 5.52 27.46
CA LYS A 50 15.17 6.10 28.05
C LYS A 50 14.81 7.40 27.33
N PRO A 51 14.18 7.34 26.16
CA PRO A 51 13.86 8.53 25.40
C PRO A 51 12.81 9.36 26.15
N ARG A 52 13.01 10.69 26.20
CA ARG A 52 12.06 11.62 26.85
C ARG A 52 10.70 11.66 26.12
N ILE A 53 10.73 11.44 24.81
CA ILE A 53 9.56 11.37 23.94
C ILE A 53 9.51 9.97 23.33
N ARG A 54 8.36 9.31 23.37
CA ARG A 54 8.21 8.01 22.72
C ARG A 54 8.25 8.18 21.21
N THR A 55 9.21 7.51 20.57
CA THR A 55 9.28 7.41 19.12
C THR A 55 8.11 6.57 18.60
N PRO A 56 7.37 7.04 17.58
CA PRO A 56 6.38 6.21 16.91
C PRO A 56 7.02 4.93 16.34
N PRO A 57 6.42 3.74 16.52
CA PRO A 57 6.97 2.54 15.92
C PRO A 57 6.89 2.58 14.39
N PHE A 58 7.89 1.99 13.75
CA PHE A 58 7.85 1.59 12.35
C PHE A 58 7.46 0.11 12.31
N THR A 59 6.20 -0.16 11.97
CA THR A 59 5.58 -1.49 12.11
C THR A 59 5.37 -2.13 10.76
N PHE A 60 5.93 -3.32 10.58
CA PHE A 60 5.77 -4.14 9.38
C PHE A 60 4.70 -5.19 9.64
N PHE A 61 3.59 -5.15 8.90
CA PHE A 61 2.58 -6.20 8.85
C PHE A 61 2.93 -7.13 7.70
N LEU A 62 3.39 -8.32 8.04
CA LEU A 62 3.88 -9.32 7.09
C LEU A 62 2.89 -10.48 7.03
N LEU A 63 2.27 -10.65 5.88
CA LEU A 63 1.32 -11.70 5.58
C LEU A 63 1.73 -12.43 4.31
N GLY A 64 1.06 -13.52 3.97
CA GLY A 64 1.25 -14.15 2.68
C GLY A 64 2.70 -14.60 2.48
N ASP A 65 3.21 -14.36 1.27
CA ASP A 65 4.56 -14.77 0.89
C ASP A 65 5.64 -13.88 1.51
N ALA A 66 5.27 -12.72 2.06
CA ALA A 66 6.18 -11.88 2.83
C ALA A 66 6.75 -12.61 4.06
N CYS A 67 6.01 -13.58 4.61
CA CYS A 67 6.47 -14.39 5.74
C CYS A 67 7.73 -15.20 5.40
N TYR A 68 7.88 -15.69 4.16
CA TYR A 68 9.07 -16.43 3.75
C TYR A 68 10.35 -15.59 3.79
N GLY A 69 10.20 -14.27 3.58
CA GLY A 69 11.31 -13.33 3.72
C GLY A 69 12.00 -13.41 5.08
N PHE A 70 11.30 -13.86 6.14
CA PHE A 70 11.81 -13.96 7.49
C PHE A 70 12.67 -15.20 7.78
N ILE A 71 12.42 -16.29 7.06
CA ILE A 71 13.16 -17.55 7.24
C ILE A 71 14.28 -17.72 6.22
N ASP A 72 14.26 -16.95 5.13
CA ASP A 72 15.30 -17.00 4.13
C ASP A 72 16.65 -16.57 4.74
N ARG A 73 17.64 -17.46 4.62
CA ARG A 73 19.00 -17.23 5.11
C ARG A 73 19.65 -16.01 4.46
N GLN A 74 19.35 -15.74 3.19
CA GLN A 74 19.86 -14.58 2.46
C GLN A 74 19.36 -13.26 3.05
N HIS A 75 18.18 -13.29 3.67
CA HIS A 75 17.50 -12.12 4.21
C HIS A 75 17.82 -11.85 5.68
N ARG A 76 18.42 -12.82 6.39
CA ARG A 76 18.71 -12.75 7.83
C ARG A 76 19.48 -11.50 8.25
N TYR A 77 20.48 -11.10 7.46
CA TYR A 77 21.30 -9.92 7.76
C TYR A 77 20.46 -8.63 7.85
N TYR A 78 19.54 -8.43 6.91
CA TYR A 78 18.68 -7.24 6.88
C TYR A 78 17.71 -7.20 8.06
N TRP A 79 17.10 -8.33 8.40
CA TRP A 79 16.24 -8.42 9.59
C TRP A 79 17.01 -8.14 10.88
N GLU A 80 18.18 -8.77 11.05
CA GLU A 80 19.01 -8.53 12.23
C GLU A 80 19.46 -7.06 12.34
N ASN A 81 19.68 -6.37 11.23
CA ASN A 81 19.96 -4.95 11.23
C ASN A 81 18.74 -4.10 11.60
N MET A 82 17.58 -4.32 10.99
CA MET A 82 16.36 -3.59 11.30
C MET A 82 15.95 -3.78 12.78
N PHE A 83 16.08 -4.99 13.33
CA PHE A 83 15.76 -5.26 14.74
C PHE A 83 16.71 -4.59 15.73
N LYS A 84 17.89 -4.10 15.32
CA LYS A 84 18.72 -3.24 16.19
C LYS A 84 18.03 -1.91 16.50
N SER A 85 17.09 -1.46 15.67
CA SER A 85 16.30 -0.27 15.96
C SER A 85 15.16 -0.59 16.94
N PRO A 86 15.11 0.05 18.12
CA PRO A 86 14.05 -0.21 19.11
C PRO A 86 12.67 0.29 18.67
N SER A 87 12.62 1.14 17.63
CA SER A 87 11.36 1.62 17.03
C SER A 87 10.80 0.66 15.97
N PHE A 88 11.58 -0.32 15.53
CA PHE A 88 11.17 -1.28 14.50
C PHE A 88 10.41 -2.47 15.10
N ARG A 89 9.30 -2.87 14.47
CA ARG A 89 8.48 -4.03 14.87
C ARG A 89 7.94 -4.78 13.66
N CYS A 90 7.74 -6.09 13.82
CA CYS A 90 7.02 -6.94 12.89
C CYS A 90 5.78 -7.52 13.56
N VAL A 91 4.67 -7.52 12.82
CA VAL A 91 3.41 -8.17 13.19
C VAL A 91 3.12 -9.25 12.16
N PHE A 92 2.88 -10.45 12.65
CA PHE A 92 2.54 -11.63 11.85
C PHE A 92 1.16 -12.16 12.23
N ASP A 93 0.46 -12.73 11.25
CA ASP A 93 -0.69 -13.57 11.49
C ASP A 93 -0.25 -15.01 11.81
N SER A 94 -0.64 -15.55 12.97
CA SER A 94 -0.29 -16.94 13.31
C SER A 94 -0.90 -17.96 12.36
N HIS A 95 -2.07 -17.68 11.78
CA HIS A 95 -2.67 -18.58 10.81
C HIS A 95 -1.79 -18.68 9.54
N GLU A 96 -1.32 -17.54 9.05
CA GLU A 96 -0.43 -17.48 7.87
C GLU A 96 0.93 -18.13 8.14
N LEU A 97 1.49 -17.96 9.34
CA LEU A 97 2.72 -18.62 9.76
C LEU A 97 2.54 -20.15 9.84
N HIS A 98 1.44 -20.60 10.46
CA HIS A 98 1.14 -22.02 10.62
C HIS A 98 0.91 -22.70 9.27
N LEU A 99 0.11 -22.08 8.39
CA LEU A 99 -0.15 -22.55 7.04
C LEU A 99 1.15 -22.78 6.23
N ARG A 100 2.17 -21.95 6.49
CA ARG A 100 3.47 -22.00 5.78
C ARG A 100 4.56 -22.78 6.52
N GLY A 101 4.25 -23.36 7.69
CA GLY A 101 5.24 -24.07 8.51
C GLY A 101 6.36 -23.17 9.05
N ILE A 102 6.11 -21.86 9.22
CA ILE A 102 7.11 -20.89 9.66
C ILE A 102 7.07 -20.74 11.18
N GLN A 103 8.22 -20.93 11.83
CA GLN A 103 8.41 -20.70 13.25
C GLN A 103 9.15 -19.39 13.50
N VAL A 104 8.54 -18.50 14.29
CA VAL A 104 9.13 -17.18 14.63
C VAL A 104 9.61 -17.13 16.08
N GLU A 105 9.39 -18.19 16.85
CA GLU A 105 9.72 -18.31 18.27
C GLU A 105 11.19 -18.01 18.58
N PRO A 106 12.19 -18.52 17.84
CA PRO A 106 13.59 -18.22 18.13
C PRO A 106 13.90 -16.72 18.06
N LEU A 107 13.32 -16.04 17.06
CA LEU A 107 13.49 -14.60 16.89
C LEU A 107 12.68 -13.82 17.93
N LYS A 108 11.48 -14.29 18.28
CA LYS A 108 10.65 -13.70 19.35
C LYS A 108 11.33 -13.79 20.71
N VAL A 109 12.10 -14.84 21.00
CA VAL A 109 12.93 -14.91 22.22
C VAL A 109 14.02 -13.86 22.20
N ARG A 110 14.66 -13.63 21.04
CA ARG A 110 15.73 -12.62 20.88
C ARG A 110 15.20 -11.18 20.88
N PHE A 111 14.01 -10.94 20.33
CA PHE A 111 13.39 -9.62 20.15
C PHE A 111 11.91 -9.60 20.64
N PRO A 112 11.66 -9.83 21.94
CA PRO A 112 10.32 -10.11 22.46
C PRO A 112 9.31 -8.97 22.34
N ASP A 113 9.78 -7.72 22.34
CA ASP A 113 8.91 -6.54 22.22
C ASP A 113 8.80 -6.02 20.77
N GLN A 114 9.50 -6.63 19.82
CA GLN A 114 9.51 -6.24 18.41
C GLN A 114 8.79 -7.26 17.51
N ILE A 115 8.61 -8.50 17.95
CA ILE A 115 7.90 -9.53 17.19
C ILE A 115 6.55 -9.83 17.85
N VAL A 116 5.49 -9.43 17.15
CA VAL A 116 4.10 -9.63 17.57
C VAL A 116 3.46 -10.69 16.69
N THR A 117 2.82 -11.67 17.32
CA THR A 117 2.06 -12.73 16.66
C THR A 117 0.63 -12.70 17.20
N SER A 118 -0.39 -12.58 16.37
CA SER A 118 -1.78 -12.82 16.81
C SER A 118 -1.87 -14.28 17.27
N LYS A 119 -2.17 -14.61 18.53
CA LYS A 119 -2.24 -16.02 18.95
C LYS A 119 -3.60 -16.64 18.62
N MET A 120 -3.60 -17.92 18.25
CA MET A 120 -4.78 -18.80 18.29
C MET A 120 -5.05 -19.23 19.75
N GLY A 121 -6.17 -18.80 20.35
CA GLY A 121 -6.72 -19.38 21.60
C GLY A 121 -6.38 -18.75 22.97
N ASP A 122 -7.36 -18.83 23.89
CA ASP A 122 -7.46 -18.59 25.35
C ASP A 122 -6.80 -17.37 26.04
N ARG A 123 -6.14 -16.48 25.30
CA ARG A 123 -5.86 -15.10 25.75
C ARG A 123 -6.40 -14.10 24.73
N PRO A 124 -6.79 -12.88 25.14
CA PRO A 124 -7.40 -11.90 24.24
C PRO A 124 -6.31 -11.19 23.41
N ASP A 125 -5.49 -11.95 22.69
CA ASP A 125 -4.59 -11.37 21.70
C ASP A 125 -5.41 -11.04 20.45
N LYS A 126 -5.29 -9.79 19.97
CA LYS A 126 -6.10 -9.28 18.87
C LYS A 126 -5.66 -9.90 17.53
N PRO A 127 -6.59 -10.25 16.63
CA PRO A 127 -6.29 -10.57 15.24
C PRO A 127 -5.39 -9.53 14.56
N VAL A 128 -4.61 -9.94 13.56
CA VAL A 128 -3.66 -9.05 12.85
C VAL A 128 -4.36 -7.80 12.29
N TRP A 129 -5.59 -7.95 11.83
CA TRP A 129 -6.39 -6.86 11.28
C TRP A 129 -6.89 -5.88 12.34
N ASP A 130 -7.20 -6.38 13.54
CA ASP A 130 -7.53 -5.53 14.68
C ASP A 130 -6.32 -4.71 15.11
N LEU A 131 -5.13 -5.33 15.09
CA LEU A 131 -3.86 -4.66 15.33
C LEU A 131 -3.60 -3.58 14.27
N LEU A 132 -3.80 -3.88 12.99
CA LEU A 132 -3.67 -2.90 11.90
C LEU A 132 -4.61 -1.70 12.10
N ILE A 133 -5.90 -1.95 12.36
CA ILE A 133 -6.88 -0.86 12.59
C ILE A 133 -6.54 -0.04 13.84
N ASP A 134 -6.06 -0.67 14.91
CA ASP A 134 -5.65 0.04 16.12
C ASP A 134 -4.39 0.90 15.88
N ALA A 135 -3.48 0.50 14.98
CA ALA A 135 -2.32 1.28 14.58
C ALA A 135 -2.69 2.54 13.78
N LEU A 136 -3.78 2.47 13.01
CA LEU A 136 -4.32 3.58 12.21
C LEU A 136 -5.11 4.60 13.04
N ARG A 137 -5.64 4.18 14.20
CA ARG A 137 -6.46 5.04 15.05
C ARG A 137 -5.60 6.04 15.83
N ASP A 138 -5.22 7.13 15.17
CA ASP A 138 -5.03 8.40 15.84
C ASP A 138 -5.54 9.59 15.01
N ARG A 139 -6.53 10.30 15.57
CA ARG A 139 -6.99 11.65 15.19
C ARG A 139 -7.66 11.87 13.83
N SER A 140 -7.64 10.93 12.88
CA SER A 140 -8.50 11.06 11.69
C SER A 140 -9.93 10.65 12.05
N ARG A 141 -10.92 11.53 11.85
CA ARG A 141 -12.36 11.18 11.79
C ARG A 141 -12.65 10.36 10.53
N SER A 142 -11.75 9.44 10.18
CA SER A 142 -11.85 8.68 8.95
C SER A 142 -12.97 7.67 9.12
N THR A 143 -14.01 7.83 8.32
CA THR A 143 -15.20 6.99 8.34
C THR A 143 -15.05 5.75 7.48
N ALA A 144 -13.88 5.57 6.84
CA ALA A 144 -13.63 4.53 5.87
C ALA A 144 -12.20 3.96 5.93
N ILE A 145 -12.00 2.80 5.32
CA ILE A 145 -10.69 2.22 5.00
C ILE A 145 -10.76 1.65 3.58
N GLY A 146 -9.76 1.94 2.77
CA GLY A 146 -9.70 1.55 1.37
C GLY A 146 -8.67 0.45 1.11
N PHE A 147 -8.96 -0.39 0.12
CA PHE A 147 -7.99 -1.33 -0.44
C PHE A 147 -8.01 -1.26 -1.97
N LEU A 148 -6.89 -0.88 -2.58
CA LEU A 148 -6.65 -0.95 -4.02
C LEU A 148 -6.19 -2.37 -4.36
N LEU A 149 -7.11 -3.15 -4.90
CA LEU A 149 -6.84 -4.52 -5.35
C LEU A 149 -6.23 -4.46 -6.74
N LEU A 150 -5.00 -4.97 -6.87
CA LEU A 150 -4.23 -4.98 -8.11
C LEU A 150 -4.11 -6.39 -8.72
N GLN A 151 -4.16 -7.41 -7.87
CA GLN A 151 -3.92 -8.80 -8.24
C GLN A 151 -5.22 -9.58 -8.43
N SER A 152 -5.17 -10.63 -9.26
CA SER A 152 -6.30 -11.53 -9.49
C SER A 152 -6.67 -12.33 -8.23
N PRO A 153 -7.96 -12.52 -7.91
CA PRO A 153 -8.38 -13.44 -6.86
C PRO A 153 -8.01 -14.89 -7.23
N TYR A 154 -7.86 -15.75 -6.24
CA TYR A 154 -7.57 -17.20 -6.38
C TYR A 154 -6.19 -17.56 -6.93
N THR A 155 -5.60 -16.74 -7.79
CA THR A 155 -4.17 -16.85 -8.13
C THR A 155 -3.31 -16.39 -6.96
N TYR A 156 -3.77 -15.36 -6.25
CA TYR A 156 -3.07 -14.80 -5.09
C TYR A 156 -3.95 -14.93 -3.84
N GLN A 157 -3.44 -15.65 -2.83
CA GLN A 157 -4.11 -15.81 -1.53
C GLN A 157 -4.29 -14.46 -0.80
N SER A 158 -3.48 -13.45 -1.14
CA SER A 158 -3.57 -12.08 -0.62
C SER A 158 -4.97 -11.46 -0.77
N CYS A 159 -5.74 -11.86 -1.79
CA CYS A 159 -7.11 -11.41 -2.01
C CYS A 159 -8.08 -11.88 -0.91
N SER A 160 -7.86 -13.07 -0.33
CA SER A 160 -8.64 -13.58 0.80
C SER A 160 -8.39 -12.76 2.06
N ASN A 161 -7.12 -12.41 2.31
CA ASN A 161 -6.68 -11.60 3.44
C ASN A 161 -7.37 -10.22 3.47
N VAL A 162 -7.65 -9.64 2.29
CA VAL A 162 -8.39 -8.37 2.18
C VAL A 162 -9.80 -8.50 2.78
N LEU A 163 -10.48 -9.64 2.62
CA LEU A 163 -11.83 -9.81 3.17
C LEU A 163 -11.85 -9.70 4.70
N ASP A 164 -10.82 -10.22 5.36
CA ASP A 164 -10.72 -10.16 6.82
C ASP A 164 -10.44 -8.75 7.32
N LEU A 165 -9.64 -7.96 6.57
CA LEU A 165 -9.53 -6.52 6.81
C LEU A 165 -10.89 -5.83 6.72
N LEU A 166 -11.66 -6.08 5.66
CA LEU A 166 -12.97 -5.45 5.46
C LEU A 166 -13.97 -5.88 6.55
N ARG A 167 -14.03 -7.16 6.91
CA ARG A 167 -14.87 -7.67 8.02
C ARG A 167 -14.50 -7.00 9.34
N THR A 168 -13.20 -6.89 9.63
CA THR A 168 -12.71 -6.22 10.84
C THR A 168 -13.08 -4.73 10.84
N ALA A 169 -12.96 -4.05 9.71
CA ALA A 169 -13.38 -2.65 9.57
C ALA A 169 -14.86 -2.48 9.91
N VAL A 170 -15.72 -3.33 9.34
CA VAL A 170 -17.17 -3.34 9.62
C VAL A 170 -17.48 -3.65 11.08
N ALA A 171 -16.76 -4.59 11.69
CA ALA A 171 -16.88 -4.88 13.11
C ALA A 171 -16.52 -3.66 13.98
N ARG A 172 -15.55 -2.85 13.54
CA ARG A 172 -15.09 -1.63 14.21
C ARG A 172 -15.86 -0.36 13.81
N GLY A 173 -16.92 -0.46 13.02
CA GLY A 173 -17.75 0.67 12.59
C GLY A 173 -17.09 1.58 11.54
N ILE A 174 -16.19 1.03 10.72
CA ILE A 174 -15.47 1.72 9.66
C ILE A 174 -16.03 1.24 8.32
N SER A 175 -16.36 2.16 7.40
CA SER A 175 -16.90 1.80 6.08
C SER A 175 -15.81 1.14 5.23
N PRO A 176 -16.02 -0.11 4.76
CA PRO A 176 -15.05 -0.78 3.89
C PRO A 176 -15.15 -0.26 2.45
N GLU A 177 -14.01 0.05 1.84
CA GLU A 177 -13.94 0.41 0.42
C GLU A 177 -12.92 -0.48 -0.30
N ILE A 178 -13.31 -1.00 -1.46
CA ILE A 178 -12.44 -1.79 -2.33
C ILE A 178 -12.47 -1.20 -3.74
N TYR A 179 -11.29 -1.08 -4.33
CA TYR A 179 -11.08 -0.53 -5.67
C TYR A 179 -10.37 -1.59 -6.52
N GLY A 180 -11.08 -2.19 -7.46
CA GLY A 180 -10.51 -3.12 -8.44
C GLY A 180 -9.80 -2.35 -9.55
N TYR A 181 -8.50 -2.61 -9.71
CA TYR A 181 -7.67 -2.04 -10.76
C TYR A 181 -6.72 -3.12 -11.30
N LEU A 182 -6.36 -3.05 -12.59
CA LEU A 182 -5.62 -4.14 -13.25
C LEU A 182 -6.36 -5.49 -13.06
N ASP A 183 -5.68 -6.55 -12.61
CA ASP A 183 -6.29 -7.86 -12.37
C ASP A 183 -7.23 -7.88 -11.16
N GLY A 184 -7.20 -6.86 -10.30
CA GLY A 184 -8.12 -6.77 -9.17
C GLY A 184 -9.60 -6.67 -9.58
N VAL A 185 -9.89 -6.34 -10.85
CA VAL A 185 -11.28 -6.30 -11.34
C VAL A 185 -11.96 -7.67 -11.32
N HIS A 186 -11.19 -8.75 -11.42
CA HIS A 186 -11.69 -10.14 -11.38
C HIS A 186 -12.42 -10.46 -10.06
N ALA A 187 -12.05 -9.81 -8.94
CA ALA A 187 -12.66 -10.06 -7.63
C ALA A 187 -14.16 -9.72 -7.56
N MET A 188 -14.65 -8.88 -8.48
CA MET A 188 -16.05 -8.45 -8.52
C MET A 188 -16.83 -9.03 -9.69
N HIS A 189 -16.25 -10.00 -10.41
CA HIS A 189 -16.95 -10.75 -11.45
C HIS A 189 -17.96 -11.74 -10.84
N SER A 190 -19.11 -11.95 -11.47
CA SER A 190 -20.10 -12.96 -11.05
C SER A 190 -19.69 -14.37 -11.52
N GLY A 191 -20.37 -15.41 -11.06
CA GLY A 191 -20.05 -16.79 -11.49
C GLY A 191 -18.68 -17.32 -11.03
N GLN A 192 -18.07 -16.70 -10.02
CA GLN A 192 -16.90 -17.27 -9.35
C GLN A 192 -17.31 -18.60 -8.70
N ALA A 193 -16.58 -19.68 -8.99
CA ALA A 193 -16.82 -21.01 -8.44
C ALA A 193 -15.49 -21.67 -7.99
N PRO A 194 -14.76 -21.07 -7.03
CA PRO A 194 -13.53 -21.66 -6.54
C PRO A 194 -13.81 -22.98 -5.80
N MET A 195 -13.01 -24.01 -6.06
CA MET A 195 -13.12 -25.30 -5.34
C MET A 195 -12.31 -25.29 -4.04
N ASN A 196 -11.18 -24.57 -4.02
CA ASN A 196 -10.18 -24.64 -2.96
C ASN A 196 -10.10 -23.36 -2.10
N HIS A 197 -10.95 -22.37 -2.37
CA HIS A 197 -10.91 -21.07 -1.71
C HIS A 197 -12.32 -20.60 -1.37
N ALA A 198 -12.43 -19.72 -0.37
CA ALA A 198 -13.67 -19.01 -0.11
C ALA A 198 -14.04 -18.15 -1.32
N ASN A 199 -15.33 -18.12 -1.66
CA ASN A 199 -15.82 -17.30 -2.76
C ASN A 199 -15.69 -15.81 -2.40
N ILE A 200 -14.78 -15.11 -3.09
CA ILE A 200 -14.49 -13.70 -2.88
C ILE A 200 -15.71 -12.84 -3.21
N GLY A 201 -16.39 -13.11 -4.33
CA GLY A 201 -17.57 -12.36 -4.76
C GLY A 201 -18.76 -12.47 -3.80
N GLU A 202 -19.03 -13.68 -3.30
CA GLU A 202 -20.05 -13.91 -2.27
C GLU A 202 -19.69 -13.21 -0.96
N SER A 203 -18.43 -13.31 -0.53
CA SER A 203 -17.94 -12.65 0.68
C SER A 203 -18.07 -11.13 0.61
N LEU A 204 -17.71 -10.52 -0.52
CA LEU A 204 -17.88 -9.07 -0.75
C LEU A 204 -19.36 -8.66 -0.69
N THR A 205 -20.25 -9.49 -1.26
CA THR A 205 -21.70 -9.27 -1.20
C THR A 205 -22.22 -9.32 0.23
N GLU A 206 -21.77 -10.29 1.03
CA GLU A 206 -22.10 -10.42 2.44
C GLU A 206 -21.59 -9.22 3.26
N ILE A 207 -20.32 -8.86 3.11
CA ILE A 207 -19.70 -7.70 3.78
C ILE A 207 -20.47 -6.43 3.47
N ASN A 208 -20.87 -6.23 2.21
CA ASN A 208 -21.66 -5.08 1.80
C ASN A 208 -23.04 -5.06 2.49
N LYS A 209 -23.74 -6.20 2.56
CA LYS A 209 -25.03 -6.32 3.27
C LYS A 209 -24.88 -6.01 4.77
N ILE A 210 -23.86 -6.56 5.44
CA ILE A 210 -23.61 -6.33 6.86
C ILE A 210 -23.27 -4.86 7.11
N SER A 211 -22.46 -4.26 6.25
CA SER A 211 -22.08 -2.84 6.32
C SER A 211 -23.30 -1.93 6.27
N LEU A 212 -24.19 -2.14 5.30
CA LEU A 212 -25.43 -1.35 5.14
C LEU A 212 -26.36 -1.52 6.35
N LYS A 213 -26.51 -2.74 6.89
CA LYS A 213 -27.30 -2.99 8.12
C LYS A 213 -26.77 -2.22 9.33
N LYS A 214 -25.46 -1.95 9.38
CA LYS A 214 -24.81 -1.15 10.44
C LYS A 214 -24.80 0.36 10.16
N GLY A 215 -25.45 0.82 9.09
CA GLY A 215 -25.46 2.23 8.69
C GLY A 215 -24.13 2.72 8.11
N LEU A 216 -23.25 1.81 7.69
CA LEU A 216 -21.97 2.15 7.05
C LEU A 216 -22.18 2.35 5.54
N SER A 217 -21.20 2.98 4.89
CA SER A 217 -21.25 3.32 3.45
C SER A 217 -20.20 2.55 2.65
N PRO A 218 -20.37 1.23 2.43
CA PRO A 218 -19.40 0.43 1.68
C PRO A 218 -19.27 0.90 0.22
N LYS A 219 -18.08 0.74 -0.36
CA LYS A 219 -17.83 1.03 -1.79
C LYS A 219 -17.09 -0.12 -2.46
N ASN A 220 -17.58 -0.54 -3.62
CA ASN A 220 -16.95 -1.55 -4.46
C ASN A 220 -16.85 -0.99 -5.89
N LEU A 221 -15.71 -0.38 -6.21
CA LEU A 221 -15.49 0.34 -7.48
C LEU A 221 -14.50 -0.44 -8.34
N ILE A 222 -14.72 -0.47 -9.65
CA ILE A 222 -13.91 -1.20 -10.61
C ILE A 222 -13.50 -0.23 -11.71
N CYS A 223 -12.22 -0.17 -12.05
CA CYS A 223 -11.76 0.67 -13.15
C CYS A 223 -12.31 0.18 -14.49
N SER A 224 -12.96 1.07 -15.24
CA SER A 224 -13.54 0.77 -16.55
C SER A 224 -12.53 0.28 -17.57
N GLN A 225 -11.34 0.88 -17.65
CA GLN A 225 -10.32 0.44 -18.59
C GLN A 225 -9.84 -0.99 -18.31
N SER A 226 -9.55 -1.31 -17.04
CA SER A 226 -9.14 -2.66 -16.63
C SER A 226 -10.26 -3.68 -16.78
N ALA A 227 -11.52 -3.30 -16.52
CA ALA A 227 -12.68 -4.16 -16.73
C ALA A 227 -12.90 -4.46 -18.22
N THR A 228 -12.78 -3.44 -19.08
CA THR A 228 -12.94 -3.59 -20.53
C THR A 228 -11.85 -4.49 -21.12
N SER A 229 -10.58 -4.34 -20.72
CA SER A 229 -9.49 -5.19 -21.22
C SER A 229 -9.63 -6.66 -20.82
N ARG A 230 -10.40 -6.96 -19.77
CA ARG A 230 -10.71 -8.32 -19.29
C ARG A 230 -12.08 -8.83 -19.73
N GLY A 231 -12.79 -8.09 -20.58
CA GLY A 231 -14.09 -8.51 -21.13
C GLY A 231 -15.28 -8.33 -20.19
N TYR A 232 -15.16 -7.53 -19.13
CA TYR A 232 -16.22 -7.31 -18.14
C TYR A 232 -17.12 -6.12 -18.44
N SER A 233 -16.79 -5.29 -19.43
CA SER A 233 -17.64 -4.20 -19.86
C SER A 233 -18.51 -4.66 -21.03
N THR A 234 -19.81 -4.88 -20.81
CA THR A 234 -20.80 -4.97 -21.89
C THR A 234 -21.44 -3.59 -22.09
N PHE A 235 -21.38 -3.07 -23.31
CA PHE A 235 -22.05 -1.82 -23.67
C PHE A 235 -23.49 -2.14 -24.06
N ILE A 236 -24.46 -1.76 -23.24
CA ILE A 236 -25.88 -1.96 -23.53
C ILE A 236 -26.56 -0.60 -23.41
N GLY A 237 -26.75 0.07 -24.55
CA GLY A 237 -27.62 1.24 -24.68
C GLY A 237 -27.07 2.37 -25.55
N GLU A 238 -27.98 3.09 -26.21
CA GLU A 238 -27.72 4.29 -27.04
C GLU A 238 -27.12 5.46 -26.22
N ASP A 239 -27.19 5.40 -24.89
CA ASP A 239 -26.68 6.43 -23.96
C ASP A 239 -25.23 6.20 -23.45
N GLY A 240 -24.53 5.16 -23.92
CA GLY A 240 -23.13 4.91 -23.55
C GLY A 240 -22.89 4.48 -22.09
N LYS A 241 -23.93 4.08 -21.35
CA LYS A 241 -23.77 3.53 -19.99
C LYS A 241 -23.22 2.09 -20.07
N ILE A 242 -22.07 1.87 -19.42
CA ILE A 242 -21.50 0.52 -19.25
C ILE A 242 -22.38 -0.24 -18.25
N ILE A 243 -23.12 -1.23 -18.73
CA ILE A 243 -23.91 -2.14 -17.89
C ILE A 243 -23.32 -3.52 -18.06
N SER A 244 -22.68 -4.02 -17.02
CA SER A 244 -22.12 -5.37 -17.01
C SER A 244 -23.03 -6.32 -16.26
N ASN A 245 -23.60 -7.29 -16.98
CA ASN A 245 -24.36 -8.39 -16.38
C ASN A 245 -23.47 -9.38 -15.62
N CYS A 246 -22.14 -9.26 -15.76
CA CYS A 246 -21.17 -10.17 -15.17
C CYS A 246 -20.53 -9.63 -13.88
N LEU A 247 -21.15 -8.65 -13.21
CA LEU A 247 -20.69 -8.15 -11.91
C LEU A 247 -21.51 -8.71 -10.75
N ILE A 248 -20.87 -8.86 -9.59
CA ILE A 248 -21.60 -9.10 -8.34
C ILE A 248 -22.43 -7.86 -7.94
N PRO A 249 -23.59 -8.02 -7.27
CA PRO A 249 -24.54 -6.94 -6.99
C PRO A 249 -24.06 -5.70 -6.20
N PRO A 250 -22.89 -5.65 -5.51
CA PRO A 250 -22.34 -4.38 -5.04
C PRO A 250 -21.31 -3.72 -5.98
N GLY A 251 -20.75 -4.45 -6.95
CA GLY A 251 -19.68 -3.99 -7.82
C GLY A 251 -20.15 -2.96 -8.84
N ARG A 252 -19.34 -1.92 -9.09
CA ARG A 252 -19.65 -0.88 -10.07
C ARG A 252 -18.44 -0.57 -10.94
N ILE A 253 -18.58 -0.77 -12.25
CA ILE A 253 -17.60 -0.27 -13.22
C ILE A 253 -17.71 1.25 -13.30
N THR A 254 -16.57 1.93 -13.19
CA THR A 254 -16.48 3.37 -13.17
C THR A 254 -15.16 3.87 -13.75
N ASN A 255 -15.12 5.12 -14.18
CA ASN A 255 -13.88 5.73 -14.65
C ASN A 255 -12.87 5.84 -13.51
N LEU A 256 -11.57 5.76 -13.84
CA LEU A 256 -10.48 5.83 -12.87
C LEU A 256 -10.59 7.07 -11.97
N ASP A 257 -11.07 8.18 -12.52
CA ASP A 257 -11.44 9.41 -11.83
C ASP A 257 -12.28 9.23 -10.55
N GLN A 258 -13.23 8.31 -10.55
CA GLN A 258 -14.11 8.06 -9.40
C GLN A 258 -13.39 7.27 -8.29
N ILE A 259 -12.45 6.39 -8.67
CA ILE A 259 -11.54 5.75 -7.72
C ILE A 259 -10.60 6.81 -7.14
N VAL A 260 -9.97 7.64 -7.97
CA VAL A 260 -9.07 8.72 -7.53
C VAL A 260 -9.78 9.74 -6.64
N PHE A 261 -11.06 10.03 -6.87
CA PHE A 261 -11.85 10.88 -5.97
C PHE A 261 -11.88 10.35 -4.53
N ARG A 262 -11.76 9.03 -4.33
CA ARG A 262 -11.63 8.44 -2.99
C ARG A 262 -10.26 8.70 -2.39
N PHE A 263 -9.19 8.77 -3.19
CA PHE A 263 -7.86 9.16 -2.73
C PHE A 263 -7.81 10.62 -2.24
N CYS A 264 -8.69 11.50 -2.73
CA CYS A 264 -8.81 12.86 -2.19
C CYS A 264 -9.33 12.89 -0.73
N LYS A 265 -9.94 11.79 -0.24
CA LYS A 265 -10.45 11.71 1.14
C LYS A 265 -9.32 11.37 2.11
N ASN A 266 -9.51 11.67 3.40
CA ASN A 266 -8.48 11.48 4.42
C ASN A 266 -8.44 10.07 5.04
N HIS A 267 -8.90 9.02 4.33
CA HIS A 267 -8.81 7.63 4.83
C HIS A 267 -7.56 6.92 4.36
N HIS A 268 -7.15 5.89 5.10
CA HIS A 268 -6.03 5.05 4.69
C HIS A 268 -6.46 4.16 3.53
N ILE A 269 -5.61 4.07 2.52
CA ILE A 269 -5.81 3.19 1.37
C ILE A 269 -4.56 2.33 1.24
N PHE A 270 -4.74 1.02 1.34
CA PHE A 270 -3.68 0.02 1.20
C PHE A 270 -3.74 -0.64 -0.18
N SER A 271 -2.68 -1.33 -0.55
CA SER A 271 -2.65 -2.34 -1.62
C SER A 271 -1.93 -3.58 -1.10
N HIS A 272 -1.68 -4.57 -1.97
CA HIS A 272 -0.98 -5.81 -1.63
C HIS A 272 0.42 -5.57 -1.03
N SER A 273 1.04 -4.42 -1.32
CA SER A 273 2.27 -3.95 -0.71
C SER A 273 2.25 -2.41 -0.67
N SER A 274 2.25 -1.83 0.54
CA SER A 274 2.02 -0.38 0.72
C SER A 274 2.51 0.14 2.07
N PHE A 275 2.70 1.45 2.16
CA PHE A 275 2.93 2.15 3.43
C PHE A 275 1.83 3.16 3.74
N SER A 276 1.61 3.35 5.03
CA SER A 276 0.94 4.51 5.58
C SER A 276 1.90 5.20 6.54
N ILE A 277 2.44 6.35 6.12
CA ILE A 277 3.42 7.13 6.87
C ILE A 277 2.69 8.23 7.61
N THR A 278 2.74 8.24 8.93
CA THR A 278 2.01 9.21 9.76
C THR A 278 2.90 10.42 10.01
N PHE A 279 2.38 11.63 9.77
CA PHE A 279 3.10 12.85 10.09
C PHE A 279 2.64 13.36 11.47
N PRO A 280 3.57 13.65 12.40
CA PRO A 280 3.19 14.29 13.65
C PRO A 280 2.61 15.66 13.33
N HIS A 281 1.37 15.90 13.73
CA HIS A 281 0.78 17.24 13.64
C HIS A 281 1.68 18.22 14.39
N LYS A 282 2.40 19.09 13.66
CA LYS A 282 2.92 20.32 14.26
C LYS A 282 1.72 21.03 14.89
N LYS A 283 1.84 21.57 16.11
CA LYS A 283 0.78 22.35 16.74
C LYS A 283 0.45 23.51 15.79
N ILE A 284 -0.65 23.39 15.05
CA ILE A 284 -1.10 24.40 14.10
C ILE A 284 -1.62 25.57 14.94
N ILE A 285 -0.99 26.74 14.79
CA ILE A 285 -1.60 28.00 15.21
C ILE A 285 -2.82 28.16 14.28
N PRO A 286 -4.06 28.25 14.80
CA PRO A 286 -5.25 28.35 13.97
C PRO A 286 -5.12 29.54 13.02
N LYS A 287 -5.06 29.28 11.71
CA LYS A 287 -5.13 30.36 10.72
C LYS A 287 -6.59 30.83 10.69
N LEU A 288 -6.82 32.13 10.87
CA LEU A 288 -8.16 32.75 10.97
C LEU A 288 -9.08 32.45 9.76
N ASN A 289 -8.51 32.04 8.63
CA ASN A 289 -9.21 31.79 7.36
C ASN A 289 -9.02 30.37 6.79
N SER A 290 -8.61 29.36 7.58
CA SER A 290 -8.51 28.01 7.03
C SER A 290 -9.91 27.46 6.76
N SER A 291 -10.30 27.43 5.49
CA SER A 291 -11.40 26.57 5.04
C SER A 291 -11.16 25.17 5.62
N SER A 292 -12.23 24.53 6.06
CA SER A 292 -12.24 23.26 6.81
C SER A 292 -11.70 22.05 6.03
N PHE A 293 -11.07 22.25 4.86
CA PHE A 293 -10.51 21.21 4.01
C PHE A 293 -8.98 21.18 4.18
N ARG A 294 -8.51 20.17 4.91
CA ARG A 294 -7.09 19.77 4.87
C ARG A 294 -6.75 19.26 3.47
N ASP A 295 -5.53 19.49 3.03
CA ASP A 295 -5.03 18.96 1.76
C ASP A 295 -5.18 17.43 1.70
N PRO A 296 -5.47 16.86 0.50
CA PRO A 296 -5.45 15.42 0.30
C PRO A 296 -4.13 14.80 0.79
N PRO A 297 -4.15 13.59 1.39
CA PRO A 297 -2.92 12.88 1.69
C PRO A 297 -2.07 12.68 0.44
N PRO A 298 -0.79 13.10 0.43
CA PRO A 298 0.09 12.91 -0.71
C PRO A 298 0.31 11.42 -0.97
N LEU A 299 0.65 11.13 -2.22
CA LEU A 299 0.81 9.78 -2.73
C LEU A 299 2.22 9.59 -3.27
N VAL A 300 2.88 8.51 -2.85
CA VAL A 300 4.08 8.01 -3.50
C VAL A 300 3.73 6.70 -4.17
N ILE A 301 4.05 6.54 -5.45
CA ILE A 301 3.90 5.28 -6.18
C ILE A 301 5.29 4.75 -6.50
N LEU A 302 5.53 3.48 -6.17
CA LEU A 302 6.78 2.78 -6.44
C LEU A 302 6.49 1.70 -7.51
N PRO A 303 6.72 1.97 -8.80
CA PRO A 303 6.79 0.91 -9.80
C PRO A 303 8.01 0.04 -9.49
N THR A 304 7.77 -1.23 -9.18
CA THR A 304 8.79 -2.21 -8.78
C THR A 304 9.05 -3.28 -9.84
N ARG A 305 8.18 -3.37 -10.86
CA ARG A 305 8.21 -4.40 -11.90
C ARG A 305 8.67 -3.85 -13.24
N SER A 306 9.30 -4.70 -14.04
CA SER A 306 9.72 -4.37 -15.40
C SER A 306 8.53 -3.93 -16.28
N PRO A 307 8.74 -2.99 -17.22
CA PRO A 307 7.69 -2.58 -18.15
C PRO A 307 7.33 -3.73 -19.10
N TYR A 308 6.15 -3.67 -19.71
CA TYR A 308 5.64 -4.55 -20.77
C TYR A 308 5.35 -6.02 -20.41
N GLY A 309 6.00 -6.60 -19.40
CA GLY A 309 5.70 -7.96 -18.94
C GLY A 309 4.33 -8.08 -18.28
N THR A 310 3.87 -7.00 -17.64
CA THR A 310 2.54 -6.88 -17.05
C THR A 310 2.05 -5.43 -17.15
N GLU A 311 0.78 -5.18 -16.83
CA GLU A 311 0.21 -3.82 -16.83
C GLU A 311 0.64 -2.98 -15.60
N PHE A 312 1.42 -3.51 -14.66
CA PHE A 312 1.68 -2.85 -13.37
C PHE A 312 2.41 -1.51 -13.50
N SER A 313 3.51 -1.44 -14.26
CA SER A 313 4.28 -0.20 -14.40
C SER A 313 3.48 0.88 -15.14
N MET A 314 2.67 0.49 -16.14
CA MET A 314 1.78 1.41 -16.85
C MET A 314 0.62 1.85 -15.97
N GLY A 315 0.02 0.93 -15.21
CA GLY A 315 -1.05 1.21 -14.27
C GLY A 315 -0.60 2.17 -13.16
N ALA A 316 0.64 2.01 -12.69
CA ALA A 316 1.26 2.91 -11.72
C ALA A 316 1.31 4.36 -12.24
N ILE A 317 1.83 4.56 -13.45
CA ILE A 317 1.94 5.87 -14.09
C ILE A 317 0.55 6.47 -14.39
N THR A 318 -0.37 5.64 -14.88
CA THR A 318 -1.75 6.07 -15.20
C THR A 318 -2.49 6.52 -13.95
N LEU A 319 -2.40 5.75 -12.86
CA LEU A 319 -2.95 6.16 -11.57
C LEU A 319 -2.29 7.43 -11.04
N ALA A 320 -0.95 7.54 -11.18
CA ALA A 320 -0.22 8.71 -10.72
C ALA A 320 -0.69 10.00 -11.42
N ALA A 321 -0.79 9.95 -12.75
CA ALA A 321 -1.26 11.06 -13.57
C ALA A 321 -2.71 11.44 -13.21
N ALA A 322 -3.58 10.46 -13.02
CA ALA A 322 -4.97 10.71 -12.62
C ALA A 322 -5.06 11.34 -11.21
N CYS A 323 -4.25 10.89 -10.25
CA CYS A 323 -4.13 11.50 -8.92
C CYS A 323 -3.63 12.94 -8.99
N ALA A 324 -2.57 13.21 -9.75
CA ALA A 324 -2.02 14.55 -9.93
C ALA A 324 -3.02 15.52 -10.57
N HIS A 325 -3.72 15.08 -11.62
CA HIS A 325 -4.80 15.85 -12.26
C HIS A 325 -5.95 16.21 -11.30
N ARG A 326 -6.15 15.41 -10.25
CA ARG A 326 -7.13 15.65 -9.18
C ARG A 326 -6.58 16.48 -8.01
N GLY A 327 -5.41 17.09 -8.16
CA GLY A 327 -4.78 17.92 -7.15
C GLY A 327 -4.17 17.14 -5.99
N ILE A 328 -3.92 15.84 -6.15
CA ILE A 328 -3.17 15.06 -5.16
C ILE A 328 -1.70 15.13 -5.54
N PHE A 329 -0.88 15.70 -4.65
CA PHE A 329 0.57 15.69 -4.85
C PHE A 329 1.10 14.26 -4.88
N THR A 330 1.62 13.89 -6.04
CA THR A 330 1.96 12.53 -6.39
C THR A 330 3.41 12.44 -6.85
N ARG A 331 4.16 11.51 -6.28
CA ARG A 331 5.56 11.26 -6.64
C ARG A 331 5.70 9.82 -7.11
N VAL A 332 6.27 9.61 -8.28
CA VAL A 332 6.55 8.28 -8.82
C VAL A 332 8.05 8.03 -8.70
N ILE A 333 8.44 6.95 -8.03
CA ILE A 333 9.84 6.57 -7.87
C ILE A 333 10.05 5.19 -8.48
N PHE A 334 10.66 5.14 -9.66
CA PHE A 334 11.04 3.88 -10.29
C PHE A 334 12.17 3.23 -9.48
N ILE A 335 11.94 2.01 -9.01
CA ILE A 335 12.83 1.25 -8.12
C ILE A 335 12.74 -0.24 -8.46
N GLU A 336 13.69 -1.06 -8.01
CA GLU A 336 13.76 -2.49 -8.35
C GLU A 336 13.74 -2.66 -9.88
N ASP A 337 12.97 -3.60 -10.43
CA ASP A 337 12.88 -3.79 -11.89
C ASP A 337 12.08 -2.68 -12.59
N GLY A 338 11.41 -1.80 -11.83
CA GLY A 338 10.73 -0.63 -12.36
C GLY A 338 11.66 0.33 -13.10
N VAL A 339 12.96 0.35 -12.79
CA VAL A 339 13.92 1.22 -13.49
C VAL A 339 14.12 0.84 -14.96
N HIS A 340 13.75 -0.37 -15.37
CA HIS A 340 13.75 -0.75 -16.78
C HIS A 340 12.76 0.07 -17.62
N ALA A 341 11.74 0.69 -17.00
CA ALA A 341 10.84 1.63 -17.68
C ALA A 341 11.55 2.89 -18.19
N LEU A 342 12.75 3.19 -17.67
CA LEU A 342 13.49 4.42 -17.92
C LEU A 342 14.74 4.24 -18.78
N SER A 343 15.15 3.01 -19.07
CA SER A 343 16.45 2.71 -19.69
C SER A 343 16.33 2.31 -21.14
N GLY A 344 17.36 2.59 -21.96
CA GLY A 344 17.36 2.22 -23.37
C GLY A 344 16.30 2.97 -24.18
N GLN A 345 16.16 2.61 -25.46
CA GLN A 345 15.14 3.16 -26.34
C GLN A 345 14.06 2.09 -26.55
N HIS A 346 12.83 2.41 -26.14
CA HIS A 346 11.72 1.48 -26.30
C HIS A 346 11.06 1.70 -27.66
N VAL A 347 10.97 0.64 -28.46
CA VAL A 347 10.29 0.65 -29.76
C VAL A 347 9.40 -0.58 -29.82
N GLN A 348 8.13 -0.37 -30.15
CA GLN A 348 7.22 -1.46 -30.47
C GLN A 348 7.07 -1.55 -31.99
N GLU A 349 7.53 -2.66 -32.55
CA GLU A 349 7.33 -3.00 -33.95
C GLU A 349 6.03 -3.82 -34.09
N GLY A 350 5.26 -3.59 -35.17
CA GLY A 350 4.05 -4.38 -35.49
C GLY A 350 2.75 -3.58 -35.64
N GLU A 351 1.65 -4.31 -35.81
CA GLU A 351 0.30 -3.78 -36.11
C GLU A 351 -0.50 -3.29 -34.88
N TYR A 352 -0.01 -3.57 -33.67
CA TYR A 352 -0.65 -3.10 -32.44
C TYR A 352 -0.50 -1.58 -32.27
N PRO A 353 -1.43 -0.90 -31.57
CA PRO A 353 -1.25 0.50 -31.23
C PRO A 353 0.10 0.71 -30.57
N ARG A 354 0.92 1.63 -31.09
CA ARG A 354 2.25 1.92 -30.55
C ARG A 354 2.13 2.25 -29.07
N PHE A 355 2.66 1.38 -28.23
CA PHE A 355 2.68 1.56 -26.79
C PHE A 355 4.12 1.81 -26.33
N ASP A 356 4.38 3.03 -25.88
CA ASP A 356 5.67 3.44 -25.34
C ASP A 356 5.49 4.10 -23.97
N ILE A 357 5.92 3.40 -22.92
CA ILE A 357 5.86 3.90 -21.54
C ILE A 357 6.74 5.14 -21.36
N GLN A 358 7.85 5.28 -22.10
CA GLN A 358 8.72 6.45 -22.03
C GLN A 358 8.01 7.69 -22.58
N ALA A 359 7.27 7.54 -23.69
CA ALA A 359 6.41 8.61 -24.23
C ALA A 359 5.33 9.03 -23.24
N VAL A 360 4.73 8.10 -22.48
CA VAL A 360 3.74 8.41 -21.44
C VAL A 360 4.37 9.15 -20.26
N ILE A 361 5.54 8.73 -19.80
CA ILE A 361 6.30 9.44 -18.74
C ILE A 361 6.60 10.86 -19.21
N GLN A 362 7.08 11.02 -20.44
CA GLN A 362 7.41 12.32 -21.00
C GLN A 362 6.19 13.22 -21.12
N SER A 363 5.05 12.72 -21.62
CA SER A 363 3.83 13.52 -21.80
C SER A 363 3.20 13.96 -20.47
N THR A 364 3.36 13.16 -19.42
CA THR A 364 2.81 13.44 -18.08
C THR A 364 3.79 14.18 -17.16
N SER A 365 5.07 14.30 -17.54
CA SER A 365 6.10 14.99 -16.75
C SER A 365 5.90 16.51 -16.58
N ASN A 366 4.94 17.09 -17.30
CA ASN A 366 4.54 18.49 -17.20
C ASN A 366 3.33 18.70 -16.29
N LEU A 367 2.70 17.62 -15.79
CA LEU A 367 1.52 17.75 -14.94
C LEU A 367 1.88 18.44 -13.62
N GLU A 368 1.09 19.44 -13.26
CA GLU A 368 1.14 20.04 -11.93
C GLU A 368 0.85 18.96 -10.88
N ASN A 369 1.57 18.96 -9.76
CA ASN A 369 1.48 17.96 -8.69
C ASN A 369 2.00 16.56 -9.02
N LEU A 370 2.73 16.35 -10.14
CA LEU A 370 3.39 15.09 -10.46
C LEU A 370 4.90 15.25 -10.59
N GLU A 371 5.65 14.44 -9.83
CA GLU A 371 7.11 14.38 -9.92
C GLU A 371 7.59 12.96 -10.21
N TYR A 372 8.60 12.84 -11.07
CA TYR A 372 9.22 11.58 -11.42
C TYR A 372 10.64 11.47 -10.88
N TYR A 373 10.92 10.35 -10.24
CA TYR A 373 12.22 10.02 -9.67
C TYR A 373 12.68 8.63 -10.08
N CYS A 374 13.99 8.43 -10.07
CA CYS A 374 14.61 7.13 -10.27
C CYS A 374 15.55 6.83 -9.11
N TYR A 375 15.36 5.66 -8.49
CA TYR A 375 16.23 5.19 -7.42
C TYR A 375 17.57 4.73 -8.00
N SER A 376 18.62 5.55 -7.79
CA SER A 376 19.94 5.35 -8.39
C SER A 376 20.57 3.99 -8.06
N PRO A 377 20.46 3.46 -6.82
CA PRO A 377 21.01 2.13 -6.52
C PRO A 377 20.41 1.01 -7.38
N SER A 378 19.12 1.06 -7.74
CA SER A 378 18.49 0.08 -8.63
C SER A 378 19.03 0.16 -10.05
N LEU A 379 19.30 1.37 -10.57
CA LEU A 379 19.98 1.56 -11.85
C LEU A 379 21.41 1.01 -11.83
N SER A 380 22.19 1.37 -10.81
CA SER A 380 23.59 0.96 -10.69
C SER A 380 23.74 -0.55 -10.60
N THR A 381 22.87 -1.22 -9.82
CA THR A 381 22.86 -2.68 -9.69
C THR A 381 22.63 -3.39 -11.03
N ARG A 382 21.85 -2.77 -11.92
CA ARG A 382 21.52 -3.31 -13.25
C ARG A 382 22.43 -2.79 -14.36
N GLY A 383 23.39 -1.91 -14.07
CA GLY A 383 24.26 -1.29 -15.06
C GLY A 383 23.52 -0.37 -16.05
N LEU A 384 22.43 0.28 -15.63
CA LEU A 384 21.56 1.05 -16.50
C LEU A 384 21.76 2.56 -16.36
N SER A 385 21.41 3.29 -17.43
CA SER A 385 21.27 4.74 -17.45
C SER A 385 19.87 5.14 -17.88
N ILE A 386 19.37 6.26 -17.36
CA ILE A 386 18.11 6.86 -17.80
C ILE A 386 18.24 7.30 -19.26
N HIS A 387 17.22 7.02 -20.06
CA HIS A 387 17.11 7.45 -21.44
C HIS A 387 17.22 8.98 -21.54
N PRO A 388 18.09 9.54 -22.41
CA PRO A 388 18.34 10.99 -22.47
C PRO A 388 17.10 11.85 -22.72
N GLY A 389 16.06 11.29 -23.36
CA GLY A 389 14.80 11.99 -23.61
C GLY A 389 13.97 12.25 -22.34
N LEU A 390 14.20 11.52 -21.25
CA LEU A 390 13.44 11.61 -19.99
C LEU A 390 14.04 12.67 -19.06
N THR A 391 14.12 13.92 -19.52
CA THR A 391 14.85 15.01 -18.84
C THR A 391 14.25 15.43 -17.50
N ARG A 392 12.98 15.09 -17.24
CA ARG A 392 12.25 15.42 -16.02
C ARG A 392 12.21 14.30 -14.98
N VAL A 393 12.93 13.20 -15.23
CA VAL A 393 13.08 12.11 -14.26
C VAL A 393 14.36 12.33 -13.46
N HIS A 394 14.22 12.63 -12.17
CA HIS A 394 15.35 12.97 -11.32
C HIS A 394 15.94 11.74 -10.62
N LYS A 395 17.26 11.55 -10.73
CA LYS A 395 17.97 10.52 -9.97
C LYS A 395 18.02 10.89 -8.49
N ILE A 396 17.71 9.94 -7.62
CA ILE A 396 17.79 10.09 -6.17
C ILE A 396 18.63 8.99 -5.55
N GLY A 397 19.32 9.30 -4.46
CA GLY A 397 20.05 8.34 -3.64
C GLY A 397 19.18 7.77 -2.52
N THR A 398 19.80 6.99 -1.64
CA THR A 398 19.14 6.36 -0.48
C THR A 398 18.60 7.38 0.51
N SER A 399 19.36 8.44 0.79
CA SER A 399 18.94 9.48 1.74
C SER A 399 17.72 10.27 1.23
N GLU A 400 17.76 10.69 -0.04
CA GLU A 400 16.66 11.43 -0.67
C GLU A 400 15.41 10.55 -0.80
N PHE A 401 15.58 9.27 -1.13
CA PHE A 401 14.48 8.29 -1.14
C PHE A 401 13.80 8.18 0.23
N ALA A 402 14.58 7.98 1.30
CA ALA A 402 14.04 7.89 2.64
C ALA A 402 13.37 9.21 3.08
N GLN A 403 13.93 10.36 2.68
CA GLN A 403 13.35 11.67 2.93
C GLN A 403 11.98 11.81 2.25
N ILE A 404 11.88 11.45 0.96
CA ILE A 404 10.63 11.50 0.18
C ILE A 404 9.54 10.64 0.84
N LEU A 405 9.89 9.44 1.31
CA LEU A 405 8.93 8.54 1.96
C LEU A 405 8.50 9.01 3.35
N LEU A 406 9.41 9.52 4.16
CA LEU A 406 9.19 9.75 5.60
C LEU A 406 8.86 11.19 5.98
N GLN A 407 9.02 12.15 5.07
CA GLN A 407 8.74 13.56 5.33
C GLN A 407 7.60 14.07 4.45
N PRO A 408 6.73 14.96 4.99
CA PRO A 408 5.68 15.56 4.20
C PRO A 408 6.27 16.47 3.11
N PRO A 409 5.66 16.54 1.92
CA PRO A 409 5.97 17.58 0.95
C PRO A 409 5.81 18.96 1.59
N GLY A 410 6.71 19.90 1.26
CA GLY A 410 6.87 21.16 1.99
C GLY A 410 5.63 22.07 2.05
N HIS A 411 4.68 21.91 1.11
CA HIS A 411 3.49 22.74 0.98
C HIS A 411 2.19 22.04 1.39
N ILE A 412 2.24 20.81 1.92
CA ILE A 412 1.04 19.99 2.15
C ILE A 412 0.80 19.77 3.64
N GLU A 413 -0.37 20.19 4.10
CA GLU A 413 -0.81 20.00 5.48
C GLU A 413 -1.73 18.76 5.60
N SER A 414 -1.15 17.55 5.47
CA SER A 414 -1.86 16.29 5.67
C SER A 414 -1.42 15.51 6.91
N GLY A 415 -2.30 14.64 7.42
CA GLY A 415 -2.02 13.79 8.59
C GLY A 415 -1.14 12.59 8.29
N HIS A 416 -1.09 12.16 7.04
CA HIS A 416 -0.31 11.01 6.60
C HIS A 416 0.03 11.10 5.10
N GLN A 417 0.95 10.26 4.66
CA GLN A 417 1.27 9.97 3.27
C GLN A 417 0.96 8.51 2.96
N ARG A 418 0.46 8.26 1.75
CA ARG A 418 0.27 6.91 1.23
C ARG A 418 1.44 6.55 0.32
N VAL A 419 1.93 5.33 0.43
CA VAL A 419 2.93 4.77 -0.49
C VAL A 419 2.37 3.48 -1.06
N LEU A 420 2.25 3.35 -2.37
CA LEU A 420 1.74 2.16 -3.04
C LEU A 420 2.84 1.54 -3.90
N LEU A 421 3.07 0.23 -3.74
CA LEU A 421 3.97 -0.51 -4.61
C LEU A 421 3.14 -1.17 -5.71
N PHE A 422 3.67 -1.08 -6.94
CA PHE A 422 3.10 -1.68 -8.15
C PHE A 422 4.07 -2.70 -8.72
#